data_AF-A0A218VTN2-F1
#
_entry.id   AF-A0A218VTN2-F1
#
_cell.length_a   1.000
_cell.length_b   1.000
_cell.length_c   1.000
_cell.angle_alpha   90.00
_cell.angle_beta   90.00
_cell.angle_gamma   90.00
#
_symmetry.space_group_name_H-M   'P 1'
#
loop_
_entity.id
_entity.type
_entity.pdbx_description
1 polymer ?
#
loop_
_entity_poly.entity_id
_entity_poly.type
_entity_poly.pdbx_seq_one_letter_code
_entity_poly.pdbx_strand_id
1 'polypeptide(L)'
;MASLSLHRISLNTLPFPRKVQHHPSSSPPYQLHFTFQPRTPISCTSKKLTDAALSSELAAELAKLNIQKAQKQEAMKKSREVLFSEICKSVSFKEEEMRKKWRRMEEEERWGLVKEFVGHWGARFQPLSARSVKEMIEEYLNEVEDKEGSRSNGGSSFFPGLKRLMGFPEDM
;
A
#
# COMPACT_ATOMS: atom_id res chain seq x y z
N MET A 1 4.16 -12.94 -32.11
CA MET A 1 3.99 -13.76 -30.89
C MET A 1 5.09 -13.37 -29.92
N ALA A 2 4.77 -12.81 -28.76
CA ALA A 2 5.79 -12.41 -27.77
C ALA A 2 5.59 -13.26 -26.50
N SER A 3 6.68 -13.88 -26.05
CA SER A 3 6.75 -14.75 -24.88
C SER A 3 7.32 -13.96 -23.70
N LEU A 4 6.71 -14.06 -22.51
CA LEU A 4 7.21 -13.46 -21.28
C LEU A 4 7.64 -14.58 -20.32
N SER A 5 8.93 -14.58 -19.99
CA SER A 5 9.55 -15.53 -19.05
C SER A 5 9.34 -15.07 -17.61
N LEU A 6 8.82 -15.95 -16.76
CA LEU A 6 8.62 -15.74 -15.31
C LEU A 6 9.75 -16.44 -14.55
N HIS A 7 10.62 -15.68 -13.89
CA HIS A 7 11.57 -16.23 -12.93
C HIS A 7 10.93 -16.35 -11.54
N ARG A 8 10.97 -17.58 -11.01
CA ARG A 8 10.40 -18.01 -9.73
C ARG A 8 11.47 -17.89 -8.64
N ILE A 9 11.20 -17.15 -7.56
CA ILE A 9 12.14 -17.02 -6.43
C ILE A 9 11.72 -18.02 -5.33
N SER A 10 12.70 -18.77 -4.81
CA SER A 10 12.52 -19.86 -3.83
C SER A 10 12.60 -19.33 -2.39
N LEU A 11 11.63 -19.72 -1.55
CA LEU A 11 11.37 -19.21 -0.19
C LEU A 11 11.90 -20.13 0.93
N ASN A 12 13.05 -20.78 0.75
CA ASN A 12 13.62 -21.62 1.79
C ASN A 12 14.97 -21.08 2.22
N THR A 13 14.96 -20.10 3.11
CA THR A 13 15.88 -19.95 4.25
C THR A 13 15.74 -18.52 4.78
N LEU A 14 15.28 -18.37 6.02
CA LEU A 14 16.14 -17.93 7.11
C LEU A 14 15.32 -17.81 8.42
N PRO A 15 15.96 -18.04 9.59
CA PRO A 15 15.29 -18.30 10.86
C PRO A 15 15.11 -17.05 11.72
N PHE A 16 14.17 -17.14 12.66
CA PHE A 16 13.61 -16.08 13.50
C PHE A 16 14.35 -15.93 14.85
N PRO A 17 14.58 -14.70 15.38
CA PRO A 17 14.97 -14.56 16.80
C PRO A 17 14.14 -13.58 17.65
N ARG A 18 14.25 -13.77 18.98
CA ARG A 18 13.40 -13.31 20.11
C ARG A 18 13.83 -11.96 20.75
N LYS A 19 12.91 -11.35 21.53
CA LYS A 19 12.90 -10.01 22.19
C LYS A 19 13.49 -9.98 23.62
N VAL A 20 14.01 -8.82 24.09
CA VAL A 20 14.09 -8.32 25.51
C VAL A 20 14.38 -6.77 25.53
N GLN A 21 14.43 -6.00 26.64
CA GLN A 21 13.41 -5.25 27.44
C GLN A 21 14.08 -3.94 28.00
N HIS A 22 13.35 -2.85 28.32
CA HIS A 22 13.87 -1.48 28.63
C HIS A 22 13.67 -0.98 30.09
N HIS A 23 14.48 0.03 30.52
CA HIS A 23 14.25 0.92 31.69
C HIS A 23 14.61 2.42 31.36
N PRO A 24 14.11 3.46 32.09
CA PRO A 24 14.20 4.88 31.68
C PRO A 24 14.94 5.85 32.64
N SER A 25 15.35 7.06 32.16
CA SER A 25 15.93 8.17 32.98
C SER A 25 15.52 9.59 32.48
N SER A 26 15.64 10.58 33.38
CA SER A 26 15.02 11.92 33.50
C SER A 26 15.88 13.12 32.98
N SER A 27 15.26 14.29 32.70
CA SER A 27 15.87 15.53 32.13
C SER A 27 15.53 16.85 32.89
N PRO A 28 16.32 17.96 32.77
CA PRO A 28 16.00 19.31 33.31
C PRO A 28 15.81 20.43 32.23
N PRO A 29 15.39 21.67 32.60
CA PRO A 29 14.57 22.56 31.75
C PRO A 29 15.25 23.75 31.04
N TYR A 30 14.48 24.37 30.13
CA TYR A 30 14.79 25.30 29.04
C TYR A 30 14.99 26.79 29.41
N GLN A 31 15.82 27.52 28.64
CA GLN A 31 15.72 28.99 28.44
C GLN A 31 15.78 29.31 26.93
N LEU A 32 14.83 30.10 26.42
CA LEU A 32 14.71 30.49 25.01
C LEU A 32 15.02 31.99 24.84
N HIS A 33 16.11 32.31 24.14
CA HIS A 33 16.43 33.65 23.62
C HIS A 33 15.81 33.80 22.23
N PHE A 34 14.86 34.72 22.05
CA PHE A 34 14.28 35.04 20.74
C PHE A 34 15.07 36.16 20.05
N THR A 35 15.91 35.80 19.09
CA THR A 35 16.48 36.76 18.13
C THR A 35 15.49 36.96 16.96
N PHE A 36 14.93 38.17 16.84
CA PHE A 36 14.13 38.56 15.68
C PHE A 36 15.04 38.71 14.44
N GLN A 37 14.98 37.75 13.53
CA GLN A 37 15.62 37.84 12.22
C GLN A 37 14.61 38.35 11.19
N PRO A 38 14.91 39.41 10.40
CA PRO A 38 13.98 39.91 9.38
C PRO A 38 13.76 38.84 8.29
N ARG A 39 12.49 38.48 8.05
CA ARG A 39 12.10 37.59 6.96
C ARG A 39 12.47 38.23 5.62
N THR A 40 13.31 37.57 4.84
CA THR A 40 13.58 37.96 3.45
C THR A 40 12.29 37.90 2.62
N PRO A 41 12.03 38.87 1.72
CA PRO A 41 10.88 38.84 0.84
C PRO A 41 10.98 37.65 -0.12
N ILE A 42 9.87 36.91 -0.26
CA ILE A 42 9.77 35.78 -1.19
C ILE A 42 9.75 36.37 -2.61
N SER A 43 10.85 36.19 -3.34
CA SER A 43 10.91 36.55 -4.75
C SER A 43 10.18 35.50 -5.57
N CYS A 44 8.96 35.81 -6.01
CA CYS A 44 8.27 35.05 -7.05
C CYS A 44 9.03 35.21 -8.36
N THR A 45 9.95 34.28 -8.66
CA THR A 45 10.52 34.19 -10.00
C THR A 45 9.39 33.89 -10.97
N SER A 46 9.00 34.89 -11.76
CA SER A 46 8.09 34.75 -12.88
C SER A 46 8.75 33.91 -13.98
N LYS A 47 8.95 32.61 -13.73
CA LYS A 47 9.08 31.65 -14.82
C LYS A 47 7.77 31.79 -15.59
N LYS A 48 7.86 32.22 -16.85
CA LYS A 48 6.70 32.39 -17.73
C LYS A 48 6.06 31.02 -17.97
N LEU A 49 5.29 30.53 -17.00
CA LEU A 49 4.39 29.41 -17.18
C LEU A 49 3.33 29.92 -18.14
N THR A 50 3.38 29.43 -19.36
CA THR A 50 2.37 29.73 -20.37
C THR A 50 1.14 28.89 -20.07
N ASP A 51 -0.04 29.44 -20.30
CA ASP A 51 -1.31 28.72 -20.15
C ASP A 51 -1.31 27.40 -20.94
N ALA A 52 -0.61 27.38 -22.09
CA ALA A 52 -0.40 26.18 -22.89
C ALA A 52 0.37 25.07 -22.15
N ALA A 53 1.43 25.42 -21.40
CA ALA A 53 2.20 24.44 -20.63
C ALA A 53 1.37 23.86 -19.48
N LEU A 54 0.63 24.71 -18.77
CA LEU A 54 -0.26 24.30 -17.68
C LEU A 54 -1.41 23.41 -18.19
N SER A 55 -2.03 23.78 -19.32
CA SER A 55 -3.07 22.97 -19.95
C SER A 55 -2.55 21.62 -20.42
N SER A 56 -1.31 21.56 -20.93
CA SER A 56 -0.68 20.31 -21.36
C SER A 56 -0.39 19.38 -20.18
N GLU A 57 0.09 19.92 -19.06
CA GLU A 57 0.34 19.14 -17.84
C GLU A 57 -0.96 18.57 -17.26
N LEU A 58 -2.00 19.39 -17.19
CA LEU A 58 -3.33 18.94 -16.75
C LEU A 58 -3.89 17.84 -17.65
N ALA A 59 -3.74 17.99 -18.98
CA ALA A 59 -4.18 16.96 -19.93
C ALA A 59 -3.43 15.64 -19.73
N ALA A 60 -2.12 15.69 -19.45
CA ALA A 60 -1.31 14.52 -19.16
C ALA A 60 -1.75 13.82 -17.86
N GLU A 61 -2.04 14.59 -16.80
CA GLU A 61 -2.55 14.03 -15.54
C GLU A 61 -3.96 13.43 -15.70
N LEU A 62 -4.86 14.08 -16.46
CA LEU A 62 -6.17 13.51 -16.77
C LEU A 62 -6.05 12.20 -17.57
N ALA A 63 -5.12 12.13 -18.53
CA ALA A 63 -4.86 10.90 -19.27
C ALA A 63 -4.37 9.77 -18.35
N LYS A 64 -3.45 10.07 -17.42
CA LYS A 64 -2.95 9.12 -16.42
C LYS A 64 -4.06 8.63 -15.48
N LEU A 65 -4.91 9.53 -14.98
CA LEU A 65 -6.05 9.16 -14.14
C LEU A 65 -7.04 8.26 -14.87
N ASN A 66 -7.30 8.53 -16.15
CA ASN A 66 -8.18 7.68 -16.96
C ASN A 66 -7.60 6.27 -17.15
N ILE A 67 -6.30 6.14 -17.37
CA ILE A 67 -5.62 4.83 -17.46
C ILE A 67 -5.75 4.07 -16.14
N GLN A 68 -5.44 4.71 -15.01
CA GLN A 68 -5.56 4.09 -13.69
C GLN A 68 -6.99 3.66 -13.38
N LYS A 69 -7.97 4.50 -13.73
CA LYS A 69 -9.40 4.18 -13.59
C LYS A 69 -9.77 2.93 -14.39
N ALA A 70 -9.34 2.83 -15.65
CA ALA A 70 -9.59 1.67 -16.49
C ALA A 70 -8.95 0.40 -15.92
N GLN A 71 -7.69 0.48 -15.48
CA GLN A 71 -6.98 -0.64 -14.85
C GLN A 71 -7.68 -1.13 -13.58
N LYS A 72 -8.10 -0.19 -12.71
CA LYS A 72 -8.85 -0.52 -11.49
C LYS A 72 -10.17 -1.21 -11.82
N GLN A 73 -10.89 -0.73 -12.83
CA GLN A 73 -12.16 -1.33 -13.25
C GLN A 73 -11.97 -2.76 -13.76
N GLU A 74 -10.93 -3.00 -14.57
CA GLU A 74 -10.63 -4.34 -15.07
C GLU A 74 -10.17 -5.28 -13.95
N ALA A 75 -9.33 -4.80 -13.03
CA ALA A 75 -8.92 -5.56 -11.86
C ALA A 75 -10.13 -5.94 -10.98
N MET A 76 -11.07 -5.02 -10.78
CA MET A 76 -12.32 -5.28 -10.04
C MET A 76 -13.26 -6.24 -10.77
N LYS A 77 -13.31 -6.19 -12.10
CA LYS A 77 -14.08 -7.14 -12.88
C LYS A 77 -13.49 -8.55 -12.73
N LYS A 78 -12.17 -8.68 -12.91
CA LYS A 78 -11.45 -9.94 -12.75
C LYS A 78 -11.56 -10.51 -11.34
N SER A 79 -11.48 -9.67 -10.31
CA SER A 79 -11.63 -10.13 -8.93
C SER A 79 -13.01 -10.70 -8.65
N ARG A 80 -14.08 -10.10 -9.19
CA ARG A 80 -15.46 -10.62 -9.10
C ARG A 80 -15.61 -11.96 -9.83
N GLU A 81 -15.04 -12.09 -11.02
CA GLU A 81 -15.04 -13.35 -11.78
C GLU A 81 -14.36 -14.48 -10.98
N VAL A 82 -13.17 -14.21 -10.44
CA VAL A 82 -12.41 -15.19 -9.64
C VAL A 82 -13.18 -15.57 -8.37
N LEU A 83 -13.74 -14.59 -7.65
CA LEU A 83 -14.50 -14.83 -6.44
C LEU A 83 -15.72 -15.73 -6.70
N PHE A 84 -16.48 -15.43 -7.76
CA PHE A 84 -17.65 -16.23 -8.12
C PHE A 84 -17.27 -17.66 -8.52
N SER A 85 -16.19 -17.82 -9.30
CA SER A 85 -15.68 -19.15 -9.67
C SER A 85 -15.30 -19.97 -8.44
N GLU A 86 -14.67 -19.35 -7.45
CA GLU A 86 -14.24 -20.04 -6.24
C GLU A 86 -15.41 -20.43 -5.34
N ILE A 87 -16.43 -19.58 -5.24
CA ILE A 87 -17.71 -19.93 -4.60
C ILE A 87 -18.35 -21.13 -5.32
N CYS A 88 -18.38 -21.14 -6.65
CA CYS A 88 -18.95 -22.26 -7.41
C CYS A 88 -18.20 -23.57 -7.12
N LYS A 89 -16.87 -23.52 -7.03
CA LYS A 89 -16.04 -24.69 -6.67
C LYS A 89 -16.31 -25.15 -5.24
N SER A 90 -16.45 -24.24 -4.27
CA SER A 90 -16.68 -24.64 -2.88
C SER A 90 -18.00 -25.39 -2.70
N VAL A 91 -19.03 -25.05 -3.48
CA VAL A 91 -20.34 -25.74 -3.47
C VAL A 91 -20.49 -26.81 -4.55
N SER A 92 -19.42 -27.09 -5.32
CA SER A 92 -19.41 -28.04 -6.44
C SER A 92 -20.51 -27.84 -7.48
N PHE A 93 -20.91 -26.59 -7.73
CA PHE A 93 -21.86 -26.25 -8.80
C PHE A 93 -21.16 -25.66 -10.01
N LYS A 94 -21.75 -25.88 -11.20
CA LYS A 94 -21.36 -25.11 -12.38
C LYS A 94 -21.86 -23.67 -12.24
N GLU A 95 -21.17 -22.72 -12.87
CA GLU A 95 -21.53 -21.30 -12.82
C GLU A 95 -23.00 -21.02 -13.20
N GLU A 96 -23.51 -21.72 -14.23
CA GLU A 96 -24.89 -21.58 -14.67
C GLU A 96 -25.91 -22.12 -13.66
N GLU A 97 -25.58 -23.22 -12.98
CA GLU A 97 -26.42 -23.82 -11.94
C GLU A 97 -26.44 -22.92 -10.71
N MET A 98 -25.28 -22.43 -10.29
CA MET A 98 -25.16 -21.51 -9.18
C MET A 98 -25.92 -20.22 -9.44
N ARG A 99 -25.85 -19.64 -10.65
CA ARG A 99 -26.62 -18.43 -11.01
C ARG A 99 -28.13 -18.66 -10.95
N LYS A 100 -28.60 -19.82 -11.40
CA LYS A 100 -30.02 -20.20 -11.33
C LYS A 100 -30.48 -20.47 -9.90
N LYS A 101 -29.63 -21.07 -9.06
CA LYS A 101 -29.90 -21.35 -7.65
C LYS A 101 -29.89 -20.06 -6.84
N TRP A 102 -28.86 -19.23 -6.98
CA TRP A 102 -28.70 -17.94 -6.30
C TRP A 102 -29.92 -17.03 -6.43
N ARG A 103 -30.49 -16.91 -7.64
CA ARG A 103 -31.71 -16.12 -7.87
C ARG A 103 -32.94 -16.64 -7.13
N ARG A 104 -32.99 -17.94 -6.82
CA ARG A 104 -34.08 -18.61 -6.10
C ARG A 104 -33.85 -18.69 -4.59
N MET A 105 -32.60 -18.59 -4.14
CA MET A 105 -32.25 -18.55 -2.72
C MET A 105 -32.86 -17.31 -2.06
N GLU A 106 -33.34 -17.48 -0.83
CA GLU A 106 -33.71 -16.37 0.05
C GLU A 106 -32.46 -15.60 0.50
N GLU A 107 -32.65 -14.39 1.01
CA GLU A 107 -31.52 -13.54 1.39
C GLU A 107 -30.68 -14.17 2.50
N GLU A 108 -31.33 -14.77 3.49
CA GLU A 108 -30.72 -15.47 4.61
C GLU A 108 -29.86 -16.65 4.13
N GLU A 109 -30.35 -17.43 3.16
CA GLU A 109 -29.63 -18.56 2.58
C GLU A 109 -28.38 -18.08 1.82
N ARG A 110 -28.50 -16.99 1.04
CA ARG A 110 -27.35 -16.36 0.36
C ARG A 110 -26.30 -15.90 1.36
N TRP A 111 -26.72 -15.24 2.44
CA TRP A 111 -25.82 -14.78 3.49
C TRP A 111 -25.14 -15.93 4.22
N GLY A 112 -25.85 -17.03 4.48
CA GLY A 112 -25.28 -18.24 5.07
C GLY A 112 -24.15 -18.80 4.21
N LEU A 113 -24.40 -18.96 2.91
CA LEU A 113 -23.41 -19.46 1.95
C LEU A 113 -22.18 -18.55 1.87
N VAL A 114 -22.38 -17.23 1.80
CA VAL A 114 -21.27 -16.27 1.77
C VAL A 114 -20.47 -16.30 3.06
N LYS A 115 -21.11 -16.39 4.22
CA LYS A 115 -20.40 -16.46 5.52
C LYS A 115 -19.56 -17.74 5.63
N GLU A 116 -20.12 -18.87 5.25
CA GLU A 116 -19.40 -20.15 5.22
C GLU A 116 -18.21 -20.09 4.26
N PHE A 117 -18.44 -19.59 3.05
CA PHE A 117 -17.39 -19.39 2.05
C PHE A 117 -16.28 -18.47 2.58
N VAL A 118 -16.62 -17.30 3.14
CA VAL A 118 -15.65 -16.35 3.68
C VAL A 118 -14.92 -16.94 4.89
N GLY A 119 -15.57 -17.73 5.72
CA GLY A 119 -14.90 -18.41 6.84
C GLY A 119 -13.81 -19.38 6.36
N HIS A 120 -14.11 -20.19 5.35
CA HIS A 120 -13.16 -21.17 4.81
C HIS A 120 -12.09 -20.53 3.91
N TRP A 121 -12.50 -19.56 3.09
CA TRP A 121 -11.63 -18.86 2.14
C TRP A 121 -10.74 -17.82 2.84
N GLY A 122 -11.30 -17.04 3.76
CA GLY A 122 -10.59 -16.05 4.56
C GLY A 122 -9.54 -16.63 5.50
N ALA A 123 -9.67 -17.89 5.94
CA ALA A 123 -8.60 -18.57 6.66
C ALA A 123 -7.34 -18.79 5.78
N ARG A 124 -7.52 -18.92 4.46
CA ARG A 124 -6.43 -19.11 3.48
C ARG A 124 -5.89 -17.78 2.95
N PHE A 125 -6.67 -16.71 3.07
CA PHE A 125 -6.24 -15.33 2.88
C PHE A 125 -6.02 -14.69 4.25
N GLN A 126 -4.89 -14.99 4.90
CA GLN A 126 -4.47 -14.13 6.00
C GLN A 126 -4.39 -12.70 5.45
N PRO A 127 -5.19 -11.75 5.95
CA PRO A 127 -4.89 -10.36 5.68
C PRO A 127 -3.48 -10.16 6.20
N LEU A 128 -2.63 -9.48 5.41
CA LEU A 128 -1.31 -9.00 5.82
C LEU A 128 -1.33 -8.78 7.34
N SER A 129 -0.42 -9.43 8.07
CA SER A 129 -0.45 -9.39 9.55
C SER A 129 -0.71 -7.95 10.03
N ALA A 130 -1.45 -7.74 11.12
CA ALA A 130 -1.77 -6.39 11.59
C ALA A 130 -0.50 -5.49 11.70
N ARG A 131 0.65 -6.12 11.94
CA ARG A 131 1.98 -5.52 11.85
C ARG A 131 2.39 -5.05 10.45
N SER A 132 2.24 -5.89 9.43
CA SER A 132 2.53 -5.55 8.03
C SER A 132 1.65 -4.43 7.50
N VAL A 133 0.38 -4.38 7.91
CA VAL A 133 -0.52 -3.27 7.57
C VAL A 133 -0.08 -1.98 8.26
N LYS A 134 0.32 -2.05 9.53
CA LYS A 134 0.86 -0.90 10.28
C LYS A 134 2.15 -0.36 9.67
N GLU A 135 3.11 -1.24 9.37
CA GLU A 135 4.41 -0.86 8.78
C GLU A 135 4.21 -0.19 7.40
N MET A 136 3.30 -0.69 6.56
CA MET A 136 2.95 -0.04 5.28
C MET A 136 2.34 1.35 5.45
N ILE A 137 1.54 1.56 6.50
CA ILE A 137 0.93 2.86 6.80
C ILE A 137 1.99 3.85 7.31
N GLU A 138 2.90 3.39 8.18
CA GLU A 138 3.98 4.22 8.73
C GLU A 138 4.99 4.65 7.65
N GLU A 139 5.33 3.75 6.73
CA GLU A 139 6.22 4.04 5.60
C GLU A 139 5.62 5.10 4.65
N TYR A 140 4.32 4.98 4.36
CA TYR A 140 3.59 5.97 3.57
C TYR A 140 3.55 7.36 4.23
N LEU A 141 3.38 7.44 5.55
CA LEU A 141 3.34 8.72 6.27
C LEU A 141 4.72 9.40 6.31
N ASN A 142 5.80 8.64 6.50
CA ASN A 142 7.16 9.17 6.47
C ASN A 142 7.55 9.69 5.08
N GLU A 143 7.18 8.97 4.00
CA GLU A 143 7.39 9.45 2.62
C GLU A 143 6.64 10.76 2.31
N VAL A 144 5.56 11.04 3.03
CA VAL A 144 4.77 12.27 2.91
C VAL A 144 5.43 13.41 3.69
N GLU A 145 5.90 13.17 4.92
CA GLU A 145 6.63 14.17 5.71
C GLU A 145 7.98 14.56 5.08
N ASP A 146 8.72 13.58 4.53
CA ASP A 146 10.00 13.80 3.84
C ASP A 146 9.86 14.61 2.53
N LYS A 147 8.66 14.64 1.94
CA LYS A 147 8.38 15.41 0.71
C LYS A 147 7.96 16.84 0.97
N GLU A 148 7.42 17.16 2.15
CA GLU A 148 6.96 18.52 2.50
C GLU A 148 8.06 19.38 3.15
N GLY A 149 9.13 18.78 3.69
CA GLY A 149 10.33 19.48 4.15
C GLY A 149 11.45 19.43 3.11
N SER A 150 11.62 20.47 2.29
CA SER A 150 12.65 20.50 1.24
C SER A 150 14.09 20.14 1.72
N ARG A 151 14.73 19.26 0.96
CA ARG A 151 16.19 19.16 0.66
C ARG A 151 17.15 19.17 1.85
N SER A 152 17.48 17.96 2.32
CA SER A 152 18.82 17.38 2.55
C SER A 152 18.67 16.34 3.65
N ASN A 153 19.10 15.09 3.56
CA ASN A 153 20.27 14.52 2.93
C ASN A 153 19.98 13.06 2.58
N GLY A 154 20.82 12.45 1.75
CA GLY A 154 20.60 11.14 1.17
C GLY A 154 20.49 9.98 2.18
N GLY A 155 19.85 8.92 1.71
CA GLY A 155 19.82 7.62 2.36
C GLY A 155 18.47 6.97 2.13
N SER A 156 18.37 6.08 1.13
CA SER A 156 17.21 5.20 1.00
C SER A 156 17.07 4.42 2.29
N SER A 157 16.15 4.84 3.17
CA SER A 157 15.92 4.18 4.44
C SER A 157 15.16 2.90 4.20
N PHE A 158 15.88 1.86 3.80
CA PHE A 158 15.39 0.49 3.93
C PHE A 158 14.88 0.28 5.36
N PHE A 159 13.80 -0.49 5.51
CA PHE A 159 13.29 -0.86 6.83
C PHE A 159 14.44 -1.45 7.67
N PRO A 160 14.52 -1.16 8.98
CA PRO A 160 15.69 -1.54 9.81
C PRO A 160 16.08 -3.02 9.71
N GLY A 161 15.10 -3.92 9.55
CA GLY A 161 15.36 -5.35 9.37
C GLY A 161 16.05 -5.71 8.04
N LEU A 162 15.79 -4.94 6.97
CA LEU A 162 16.46 -5.11 5.68
C LEU A 162 17.84 -4.44 5.66
N LYS A 163 18.04 -3.30 6.36
CA LYS A 163 19.38 -2.70 6.57
C LYS A 163 20.33 -3.66 7.26
N ARG A 164 19.85 -4.36 8.31
CA ARG A 164 20.63 -5.37 9.06
C ARG A 164 20.97 -6.60 8.22
N LEU A 165 20.08 -7.01 7.30
CA LEU A 165 20.33 -8.11 6.37
C LEU A 165 21.35 -7.74 5.28
N MET A 166 21.37 -6.48 4.84
CA MET A 166 22.29 -5.95 3.83
C MET A 166 23.65 -5.48 4.40
N GLY A 167 23.81 -5.48 5.74
CA GLY A 167 25.09 -5.19 6.40
C GLY A 167 25.48 -3.72 6.50
N PHE A 168 24.52 -2.79 6.38
CA PHE A 168 24.78 -1.37 6.63
C PHE A 168 24.82 -1.09 8.15
N PRO A 169 25.74 -0.20 8.63
CA PRO A 169 25.84 0.11 10.05
C PRO A 169 24.57 0.80 10.56
N GLU A 170 24.11 0.42 11.75
CA GLU A 170 23.06 1.14 12.47
C GLU A 170 23.68 2.44 13.00
N ASP A 171 23.25 3.59 12.48
CA ASP A 171 23.68 4.90 12.98
C ASP A 171 23.25 5.04 14.45
N MET A 172 24.23 5.22 15.33
CA MET A 172 24.11 5.20 16.79
C MET A 172 23.67 6.56 17.36
#